data_AF-A0A4Q6AF58-F1
#
_entry.id   AF-A0A4Q6AF58-F1
#
_cell.length_a   1.000
_cell.length_b   1.000
_cell.length_c   1.000
_cell.angle_alpha   90.00
_cell.angle_beta   90.00
_cell.angle_gamma   90.00
#
_symmetry.space_group_name_H-M   'P 1'
#
loop_
_entity.id
_entity.type
_entity.pdbx_description
1 polymer ?
#
loop_
_entity_poly.entity_id
_entity_poly.type
_entity_poly.pdbx_seq_one_letter_code
_entity_poly.pdbx_strand_id
1 'polypeptide(L)'
;AESGQGIVIGEIVNKTPAQMMGLKKEDNVLLVDQTPIKDARAFNSALTAHKKDEAITFTVIRKGETKQVVNTYQPRFESETLNILVYGENVKWLLIAFILIAMSIFSLFFSSLNYAQSERWFKRMQLVSSAAFSIGHGGNDSQKVMGIITVALIAGGQITNFEQMPNWVPLSCYTVIALGTMSGGWKIIKTMGTRITKVTPFEGVAAETAGALTLFITEMLKIPVSTTHTITGSIIGVGATKRLSAVRWGVTINLLWAWIITIPISALMATIVYWIFRLTGLG
;
A
#
# COMPACT_ATOMS: atom_id res chain seq x y z
N ALA A 1 -32.28 31.86 -1.33
CA ALA A 1 -31.92 30.55 -0.76
C ALA A 1 -31.77 29.56 -1.91
N GLU A 2 -30.56 29.42 -2.44
CA GLU A 2 -30.18 28.35 -3.39
C GLU A 2 -28.85 27.77 -2.94
N SER A 3 -28.80 27.32 -1.69
CA SER A 3 -27.63 26.71 -1.06
C SER A 3 -27.49 25.23 -1.43
N GLY A 4 -27.45 24.92 -2.73
CA GLY A 4 -27.45 23.52 -3.19
C GLY A 4 -26.94 23.20 -4.59
N GLN A 5 -26.53 24.18 -5.41
CA GLN A 5 -26.01 23.92 -6.76
C GLN A 5 -24.53 24.28 -6.86
N GLY A 6 -23.64 23.36 -6.53
CA GLY A 6 -22.20 23.57 -6.67
C GLY A 6 -21.40 22.48 -5.99
N ILE A 7 -20.08 22.46 -6.23
CA ILE A 7 -19.16 21.53 -5.59
C ILE A 7 -18.34 22.25 -4.55
N VAL A 8 -18.43 21.77 -3.31
CA VAL A 8 -17.57 22.24 -2.22
C VAL A 8 -16.23 21.54 -2.28
N ILE A 9 -15.15 22.32 -2.31
CA ILE A 9 -13.78 21.80 -2.28
C ILE A 9 -13.42 21.43 -0.84
N GLY A 10 -13.36 20.13 -0.55
CA GLY A 10 -13.05 19.62 0.79
C GLY A 10 -11.59 19.81 1.21
N GLU A 11 -10.64 19.64 0.29
CA GLU A 11 -9.21 19.75 0.56
C GLU A 11 -8.45 20.17 -0.71
N ILE A 12 -7.38 20.96 -0.53
CA ILE A 12 -6.42 21.29 -1.58
C ILE A 12 -5.02 20.97 -1.08
N VAL A 13 -4.35 20.06 -1.78
CA VAL A 13 -2.96 19.67 -1.49
C VAL A 13 -2.00 20.72 -2.07
N ASN A 14 -0.91 21.00 -1.35
CA ASN A 14 0.10 21.97 -1.77
C ASN A 14 0.75 21.58 -3.11
N LYS A 15 1.03 22.58 -3.96
CA LYS A 15 1.60 22.47 -5.32
C LYS A 15 0.74 21.70 -6.32
N THR A 16 -0.57 21.59 -6.08
CA THR A 16 -1.50 20.98 -7.05
C THR A 16 -1.97 21.97 -8.10
N PRO A 17 -2.41 21.50 -9.28
CA PRO A 17 -3.04 22.35 -10.29
C PRO A 17 -4.20 23.19 -9.74
N ALA A 18 -5.02 22.63 -8.86
CA ALA A 18 -6.13 23.34 -8.22
C ALA A 18 -5.66 24.57 -7.42
N GLN A 19 -4.56 24.43 -6.66
CA GLN A 19 -3.96 25.55 -5.93
C GLN A 19 -3.38 26.59 -6.89
N MET A 20 -2.69 26.15 -7.96
CA MET A 20 -2.11 27.03 -8.97
C MET A 20 -3.19 27.81 -9.74
N MET A 21 -4.37 27.22 -9.93
CA MET A 21 -5.56 27.85 -10.51
C MET A 21 -6.29 28.79 -9.53
N GLY A 22 -5.84 28.93 -8.27
CA GLY A 22 -6.36 29.92 -7.32
C GLY A 22 -7.56 29.47 -6.48
N LEU A 23 -7.93 28.18 -6.56
CA LEU A 23 -8.96 27.57 -5.72
C LEU A 23 -8.45 27.42 -4.28
N LYS A 24 -9.36 27.53 -3.31
CA LYS A 24 -9.09 27.37 -1.87
C LYS A 24 -10.00 26.32 -1.26
N LYS A 25 -9.57 25.77 -0.11
CA LYS A 25 -10.40 24.91 0.72
C LYS A 25 -11.70 25.65 1.08
N GLU A 26 -12.82 24.93 1.08
CA GLU A 26 -14.18 25.43 1.34
C GLU A 26 -14.77 26.34 0.26
N ASP A 27 -14.10 26.53 -0.88
CA ASP A 27 -14.73 27.17 -2.02
C ASP A 27 -15.86 26.29 -2.56
N ASN A 28 -17.05 26.88 -2.74
CA ASN A 28 -18.14 26.22 -3.44
C ASN A 28 -18.17 26.69 -4.90
N VAL A 29 -17.76 25.83 -5.83
CA VAL A 29 -17.69 26.14 -7.26
C VAL A 29 -19.07 25.99 -7.89
N LEU A 30 -19.60 27.09 -8.45
CA LEU A 30 -20.91 27.14 -9.11
C LEU A 30 -20.78 27.01 -10.64
N LEU A 31 -19.82 27.73 -11.22
CA LEU A 31 -19.63 27.83 -12.67
C LEU A 31 -18.15 27.75 -13.04
N VAL A 32 -17.86 27.14 -14.18
CA VAL A 32 -16.56 27.17 -14.88
C VAL A 32 -16.82 27.71 -16.28
N ASP A 33 -16.28 28.89 -16.62
CA ASP A 33 -16.47 29.58 -17.90
C ASP A 33 -17.92 29.55 -18.41
N GLN A 34 -18.85 29.91 -17.51
CA GLN A 34 -20.31 29.94 -17.71
C GLN A 34 -21.03 28.59 -17.73
N THR A 35 -20.31 27.47 -17.62
CA THR A 35 -20.91 26.13 -17.52
C THR A 35 -21.35 25.85 -16.07
N PRO A 36 -22.64 25.56 -15.79
CA PRO A 36 -23.11 25.24 -14.44
C PRO A 36 -22.59 23.90 -13.96
N ILE A 37 -22.00 23.88 -12.76
CA ILE A 37 -21.41 22.68 -12.18
C ILE A 37 -22.36 22.09 -11.13
N LYS A 38 -22.90 20.91 -11.42
CA LYS A 38 -23.84 20.20 -10.52
C LYS A 38 -23.21 19.01 -9.81
N ASP A 39 -22.21 18.39 -10.42
CA ASP A 39 -21.55 17.19 -9.91
C ASP A 39 -20.07 17.14 -10.31
N ALA A 40 -19.29 16.28 -9.64
CA ALA A 40 -17.85 16.13 -9.87
C ALA A 40 -17.49 15.76 -11.31
N ARG A 41 -18.39 15.11 -12.05
CA ARG A 41 -18.17 14.80 -13.47
C ARG A 41 -18.31 16.03 -14.34
N ALA A 42 -19.34 16.86 -14.15
CA ALA A 42 -19.50 18.11 -14.88
C ALA A 42 -18.30 19.05 -14.64
N PHE A 43 -17.82 19.13 -13.39
CA PHE A 43 -16.62 19.91 -13.07
C PHE A 43 -15.38 19.42 -13.81
N ASN A 44 -15.10 18.12 -13.74
CA ASN A 44 -13.94 17.56 -14.44
C ASN A 44 -14.08 17.70 -15.95
N SER A 45 -15.27 17.49 -16.52
CA SER A 45 -15.52 17.64 -17.95
C SER A 45 -15.26 19.06 -18.43
N ALA A 46 -15.70 20.07 -17.66
CA ALA A 46 -15.46 21.47 -17.95
C ALA A 46 -13.96 21.80 -17.93
N LEU A 47 -13.21 21.28 -16.95
CA LEU A 47 -11.76 21.44 -16.89
C LEU A 47 -11.04 20.80 -18.10
N THR A 48 -11.45 19.60 -18.53
CA THR A 48 -10.83 18.92 -19.69
C THR A 48 -11.08 19.60 -21.04
N ALA A 49 -12.03 20.53 -21.13
CA ALA A 49 -12.26 21.27 -22.37
C ALA A 49 -11.14 22.28 -22.68
N HIS A 50 -10.38 22.70 -21.66
CA HIS A 50 -9.34 23.72 -21.79
C HIS A 50 -7.96 23.14 -22.08
N LYS A 51 -7.17 23.87 -22.86
CA LYS A 51 -5.76 23.55 -23.13
C LYS A 51 -4.84 24.22 -22.11
N LYS A 52 -3.63 23.67 -21.98
CA LYS A 52 -2.58 24.27 -21.13
C LYS A 52 -2.42 25.74 -21.50
N ASP A 53 -2.38 26.57 -20.46
CA ASP A 53 -2.22 28.02 -20.55
C ASP A 53 -3.42 28.82 -21.06
N GLU A 54 -4.58 28.20 -21.22
CA GLU A 54 -5.84 28.87 -21.56
C GLU A 54 -6.44 29.58 -20.33
N ALA A 55 -7.09 30.73 -20.51
CA ALA A 55 -7.75 31.43 -19.41
C ALA A 55 -9.01 30.67 -18.97
N ILE A 56 -9.12 30.40 -17.67
CA ILE A 56 -10.24 29.70 -17.04
C ILE A 56 -10.82 30.57 -15.91
N THR A 57 -12.15 30.70 -15.90
CA THR A 57 -12.88 31.52 -14.93
C THR A 57 -13.73 30.64 -14.02
N PHE A 58 -13.40 30.63 -12.73
CA PHE A 58 -14.20 29.97 -11.70
C PHE A 58 -15.11 30.97 -11.00
N THR A 59 -16.42 30.72 -10.98
CA THR A 59 -17.33 31.43 -10.09
C THR A 59 -17.51 30.61 -8.82
N VAL A 60 -16.95 31.09 -7.71
CA VAL A 60 -16.94 30.38 -6.43
C VAL A 60 -17.62 31.20 -5.33
N ILE A 61 -18.30 30.55 -4.41
CA ILE A 61 -18.70 31.16 -3.14
C ILE A 61 -17.60 30.90 -2.13
N ARG A 62 -16.96 31.97 -1.63
CA ARG A 62 -15.91 31.91 -0.62
C ARG A 62 -16.33 32.75 0.59
N LYS A 63 -16.52 32.10 1.75
CA LYS A 63 -17.03 32.74 2.98
C LYS A 63 -18.38 33.47 2.79
N GLY A 64 -19.26 32.92 1.96
CA GLY A 64 -20.58 33.49 1.68
C GLY A 64 -20.63 34.58 0.59
N GLU A 65 -19.48 35.01 0.06
CA GLU A 65 -19.40 35.97 -1.05
C GLU A 65 -19.09 35.27 -2.37
N THR A 66 -19.80 35.64 -3.43
CA THR A 66 -19.50 35.18 -4.80
C THR A 66 -18.26 35.91 -5.32
N LYS A 67 -17.21 35.16 -5.67
CA LYS A 67 -15.95 35.67 -6.24
C LYS A 67 -15.69 34.99 -7.58
N GLN A 68 -15.25 35.77 -8.56
CA GLN A 68 -14.71 35.26 -9.81
C GLN A 68 -13.19 35.13 -9.67
N VAL A 69 -12.68 33.91 -9.84
CA VAL A 69 -11.26 33.62 -9.86
C VAL A 69 -10.90 33.33 -11.30
N VAL A 70 -10.26 34.30 -11.96
CA VAL A 70 -9.71 34.16 -13.31
C VAL A 70 -8.26 33.75 -13.17
N ASN A 71 -7.89 32.64 -13.79
CA ASN A 71 -6.52 32.17 -13.81
C ASN A 71 -6.25 31.37 -15.08
N THR A 72 -5.07 30.83 -15.19
CA THR A 72 -4.61 30.04 -16.32
C THR A 72 -4.78 28.55 -16.03
N TYR A 73 -5.36 27.79 -16.96
CA TYR A 73 -5.56 26.35 -16.81
C TYR A 73 -4.22 25.62 -16.82
N GLN A 74 -3.94 24.92 -15.73
CA GLN A 74 -2.76 24.10 -15.57
C GLN A 74 -3.19 22.62 -15.53
N PRO A 75 -2.80 21.79 -16.51
CA PRO A 75 -3.13 20.37 -16.49
C PRO A 75 -2.31 19.64 -15.41
N ARG A 76 -2.83 18.50 -14.93
CA ARG A 76 -2.15 17.66 -13.93
C ARG A 76 -0.83 17.07 -14.43
N PHE A 77 -0.72 16.83 -15.73
CA PHE A 77 0.47 16.33 -16.41
C PHE A 77 0.74 17.19 -17.65
N GLU A 78 2.01 17.44 -17.95
CA GLU A 78 2.39 18.24 -19.13
C GLU A 78 2.08 17.54 -20.45
N SER A 79 2.11 16.20 -20.45
CA SER A 79 1.78 15.39 -21.61
C SER A 79 0.29 15.09 -21.65
N GLU A 80 -0.35 15.45 -22.77
CA GLU A 80 -1.77 15.22 -23.04
C GLU A 80 -2.11 13.72 -23.01
N THR A 81 -1.22 12.87 -23.53
CA THR A 81 -1.40 11.42 -23.52
C THR A 81 -1.38 10.85 -22.10
N LEU A 82 -0.45 11.29 -21.24
CA LEU A 82 -0.40 10.88 -19.83
C LEU A 82 -1.62 11.33 -19.04
N ASN A 83 -2.14 12.53 -19.33
CA ASN A 83 -3.34 13.05 -18.68
C ASN A 83 -4.56 12.19 -19.03
N ILE A 84 -4.71 11.81 -20.30
CA ILE A 84 -5.77 10.90 -20.75
C ILE A 84 -5.56 9.48 -20.18
N LEU A 85 -4.34 8.94 -20.22
CA LEU A 85 -4.05 7.57 -19.78
C LEU A 85 -4.30 7.36 -18.28
N VAL A 86 -3.88 8.33 -17.46
CA VAL A 86 -3.93 8.29 -16.00
C VAL A 86 -5.21 8.96 -15.46
N TYR A 87 -6.12 9.37 -16.35
CA TYR A 87 -7.43 9.85 -15.95
C TYR A 87 -8.18 8.79 -15.16
N GLY A 88 -8.85 9.17 -14.07
CA GLY A 88 -9.40 8.21 -13.09
C GLY A 88 -10.32 7.14 -13.69
N GLU A 89 -11.07 7.49 -14.75
CA GLU A 89 -11.91 6.52 -15.46
C GLU A 89 -11.12 5.57 -16.38
N ASN A 90 -9.93 5.94 -16.84
CA ASN A 90 -9.10 5.14 -17.74
C ASN A 90 -8.13 4.21 -17.00
N VAL A 91 -7.82 4.51 -15.73
CA VAL A 91 -6.96 3.67 -14.89
C VAL A 91 -7.48 2.22 -14.79
N LYS A 92 -8.81 2.02 -14.68
CA LYS A 92 -9.40 0.67 -14.65
C LYS A 92 -9.13 -0.11 -15.94
N TRP A 93 -9.21 0.55 -17.10
CA TRP A 93 -8.95 -0.06 -18.40
C TRP A 93 -7.48 -0.36 -18.60
N LEU A 94 -6.59 0.51 -18.12
CA LEU A 94 -5.15 0.28 -18.12
C LEU A 94 -4.79 -0.93 -17.26
N LEU A 95 -5.38 -1.05 -16.06
CA LEU A 95 -5.20 -2.22 -15.20
C LEU A 95 -5.70 -3.52 -15.86
N ILE A 96 -6.87 -3.49 -16.48
CA ILE A 96 -7.40 -4.65 -17.22
C ILE A 96 -6.47 -5.01 -18.38
N ALA A 97 -6.04 -4.04 -19.18
CA ALA A 97 -5.12 -4.26 -20.29
C ALA A 97 -3.78 -4.85 -19.80
N PHE A 98 -3.23 -4.31 -18.72
CA PHE A 98 -2.00 -4.82 -18.09
C PHE A 98 -2.17 -6.28 -17.65
N ILE A 99 -3.27 -6.62 -16.98
CA ILE A 99 -3.57 -7.99 -16.54
C ILE A 99 -3.69 -8.92 -17.75
N LEU A 100 -4.45 -8.53 -18.77
CA LEU A 100 -4.66 -9.35 -19.97
C LEU A 100 -3.35 -9.57 -20.75
N ILE A 101 -2.52 -8.53 -20.89
CA ILE A 101 -1.21 -8.62 -21.54
C ILE A 101 -0.28 -9.53 -20.73
N ALA A 102 -0.22 -9.35 -19.41
CA ALA A 102 0.60 -10.18 -18.53
C ALA A 102 0.15 -11.65 -18.61
N MET A 103 -1.16 -11.94 -18.57
CA MET A 103 -1.70 -13.28 -18.73
C MET A 103 -1.41 -13.87 -20.11
N SER A 104 -1.50 -13.05 -21.16
CA SER A 104 -1.22 -13.49 -22.54
C SER A 104 0.24 -13.84 -22.73
N ILE A 105 1.15 -12.96 -22.28
CA ILE A 105 2.60 -13.21 -22.32
C ILE A 105 2.94 -14.46 -21.52
N PHE A 106 2.40 -14.58 -20.31
CA PHE A 106 2.59 -15.75 -19.45
C PHE A 106 2.12 -17.04 -20.15
N SER A 107 0.89 -17.03 -20.67
CA SER A 107 0.30 -18.19 -21.34
C SER A 107 1.10 -18.60 -22.58
N LEU A 108 1.45 -17.64 -23.45
CA LEU A 108 2.21 -17.88 -24.67
C LEU A 108 3.62 -18.39 -24.39
N PHE A 109 4.28 -17.83 -23.37
CA PHE A 109 5.60 -18.29 -22.96
C PHE A 109 5.55 -19.73 -22.46
N PHE A 110 4.65 -20.05 -21.53
CA PHE A 110 4.57 -21.39 -20.95
C PHE A 110 3.91 -22.43 -21.87
N SER A 111 3.11 -22.02 -22.87
CA SER A 111 2.59 -22.94 -23.90
C SER A 111 3.69 -23.46 -24.82
N SER A 112 4.82 -22.75 -24.93
CA SER A 112 5.97 -23.18 -25.74
C SER A 112 6.87 -24.20 -25.04
N LEU A 113 6.66 -24.46 -23.74
CA LEU A 113 7.55 -25.25 -22.89
C LEU A 113 6.94 -26.59 -22.49
N ASN A 114 7.78 -27.63 -22.44
CA ASN A 114 7.37 -28.94 -21.92
C ASN A 114 7.27 -28.89 -20.38
N TYR A 115 6.49 -29.80 -19.77
CA TYR A 115 6.26 -29.83 -18.32
C TYR A 115 7.54 -29.73 -17.47
N ALA A 116 8.59 -30.49 -17.82
CA ALA A 116 9.86 -30.48 -17.09
C ALA A 116 10.62 -29.14 -17.21
N GLN A 117 10.48 -28.43 -18.34
CA GLN A 117 11.07 -27.11 -18.54
C GLN A 117 10.31 -26.04 -17.75
N SER A 118 8.98 -26.09 -17.79
CA SER A 118 8.11 -25.19 -17.02
C SER A 118 8.35 -25.32 -15.52
N GLU A 119 8.43 -26.54 -15.00
CA GLU A 119 8.76 -26.81 -13.59
C GLU A 119 10.12 -26.22 -13.18
N ARG A 120 11.13 -26.32 -14.05
CA ARG A 120 12.46 -25.73 -13.80
C ARG A 120 12.40 -24.20 -13.77
N TRP A 121 11.63 -23.58 -14.67
CA TRP A 121 11.41 -22.14 -14.68
C TRP A 121 10.66 -21.67 -13.43
N PHE A 122 9.60 -22.37 -13.02
CA PHE A 122 8.86 -22.02 -11.80
C PHE A 122 9.73 -22.10 -10.55
N LYS A 123 10.60 -23.10 -10.41
CA LYS A 123 11.57 -23.15 -9.29
C LYS A 123 12.53 -21.97 -9.29
N ARG A 124 13.00 -21.53 -10.47
CA ARG A 124 13.87 -20.34 -10.59
C ARG A 124 13.11 -19.06 -10.25
N MET A 125 11.91 -18.89 -10.80
CA MET A 125 11.05 -17.75 -10.48
C MET A 125 10.71 -17.73 -9.00
N GLN A 126 10.53 -18.88 -8.37
CA GLN A 126 10.22 -18.97 -6.94
C GLN A 126 11.37 -18.42 -6.08
N LEU A 127 12.63 -18.68 -6.46
CA LEU A 127 13.76 -18.06 -5.77
C LEU A 127 13.72 -16.53 -5.84
N VAL A 128 13.32 -15.97 -7.00
CA VAL A 128 13.20 -14.52 -7.19
C VAL A 128 12.01 -13.96 -6.40
N SER A 129 10.84 -14.59 -6.44
CA SER A 129 9.67 -14.14 -5.67
C SER A 129 9.89 -14.27 -4.16
N SER A 130 10.56 -15.33 -3.71
CA SER A 130 10.95 -15.53 -2.32
C SER A 130 11.93 -14.45 -1.86
N ALA A 131 12.90 -14.08 -2.70
CA ALA A 131 13.81 -12.97 -2.41
C ALA A 131 13.08 -11.64 -2.33
N ALA A 132 12.18 -11.33 -3.28
CA ALA A 132 11.38 -10.12 -3.27
C ALA A 132 10.49 -10.04 -2.01
N PHE A 133 9.82 -11.14 -1.65
CA PHE A 133 9.03 -11.23 -0.43
C PHE A 133 9.91 -11.05 0.81
N SER A 134 11.10 -11.68 0.84
CA SER A 134 12.05 -11.56 1.97
C SER A 134 12.54 -10.12 2.16
N ILE A 135 12.74 -9.37 1.07
CA ILE A 135 13.11 -7.95 1.13
C ILE A 135 11.95 -7.14 1.73
N GLY A 136 10.74 -7.30 1.21
CA GLY A 136 9.57 -6.61 1.75
C GLY A 136 9.27 -6.99 3.21
N HIS A 137 9.48 -8.24 3.58
CA HIS A 137 9.37 -8.75 4.95
C HIS A 137 10.40 -8.09 5.87
N GLY A 138 11.67 -8.08 5.48
CA GLY A 138 12.74 -7.43 6.24
C GLY A 138 12.49 -5.93 6.39
N GLY A 139 12.09 -5.23 5.33
CA GLY A 139 11.76 -3.80 5.38
C GLY A 139 10.62 -3.49 6.35
N ASN A 140 9.48 -4.18 6.21
CA ASN A 140 8.31 -3.94 7.06
C ASN A 140 8.55 -4.29 8.54
N ASP A 141 9.26 -5.38 8.84
CA ASP A 141 9.47 -5.81 10.23
C ASP A 141 10.62 -5.06 10.91
N SER A 142 11.65 -4.67 10.16
CA SER A 142 12.72 -3.83 10.69
C SER A 142 12.21 -2.45 11.09
N GLN A 143 11.29 -1.83 10.33
CA GLN A 143 10.69 -0.54 10.67
C GLN A 143 10.02 -0.53 12.07
N LYS A 144 9.36 -1.63 12.45
CA LYS A 144 8.72 -1.76 13.77
C LYS A 144 9.73 -1.69 14.90
N VAL A 145 10.86 -2.39 14.77
CA VAL A 145 11.93 -2.42 15.78
C VAL A 145 12.72 -1.11 15.79
N MET A 146 13.06 -0.59 14.60
CA MET A 146 13.71 0.72 14.46
C MET A 146 12.90 1.83 15.14
N GLY A 147 11.57 1.80 14.98
CA GLY A 147 10.66 2.76 15.62
C GLY A 147 10.78 2.75 17.15
N ILE A 148 10.78 1.58 17.78
CA ILE A 148 10.90 1.45 19.24
C ILE A 148 12.27 1.94 19.73
N ILE A 149 13.35 1.54 19.05
CA ILE A 149 14.72 1.98 19.41
C ILE A 149 14.85 3.50 19.27
N THR A 150 14.32 4.07 18.19
CA THR A 150 14.37 5.52 17.94
C THR A 150 13.59 6.29 18.99
N VAL A 151 12.40 5.82 19.39
CA VAL A 151 11.63 6.41 20.49
C VAL A 151 12.42 6.37 21.80
N ALA A 152 13.11 5.27 22.09
CA ALA A 152 13.97 5.17 23.27
C ALA A 152 15.14 6.17 23.23
N LEU A 153 15.77 6.36 22.07
CA LEU A 153 16.84 7.36 21.88
C LEU A 153 16.32 8.79 22.04
N ILE A 154 15.11 9.08 21.56
CA ILE A 154 14.44 10.37 21.76
C ILE A 154 14.14 10.59 23.26
N ALA A 155 13.57 9.60 23.93
CA ALA A 155 13.28 9.66 25.36
C ALA A 155 14.55 9.83 26.20
N GLY A 156 15.67 9.26 25.77
CA GLY A 156 16.99 9.42 26.38
C GLY A 156 17.72 10.72 26.01
N GLY A 157 17.12 11.61 25.21
CA GLY A 157 17.70 12.90 24.80
C GLY A 157 18.88 12.82 23.83
N GLN A 158 19.14 11.64 23.23
CA GLN A 158 20.26 11.44 22.29
C GLN A 158 19.97 12.07 20.91
N ILE A 159 18.70 12.05 20.50
CA ILE A 159 18.21 12.61 19.24
C ILE A 159 16.89 13.33 19.51
N THR A 160 16.55 14.35 18.72
CA THR A 160 15.29 15.09 18.94
C THR A 160 14.14 14.54 18.09
N ASN A 161 14.45 14.10 16.86
CA ASN A 161 13.46 13.77 15.85
C ASN A 161 13.83 12.44 15.17
N PHE A 162 12.85 11.76 14.55
CA PHE A 162 13.07 10.53 13.78
C PHE A 162 14.04 10.70 12.59
N GLU A 163 14.17 11.91 12.05
CA GLU A 163 15.09 12.22 10.94
C GLU A 163 16.57 12.09 11.34
N GLN A 164 16.87 12.18 12.63
CA GLN A 164 18.23 12.06 13.17
C GLN A 164 18.57 10.63 13.59
N MET A 165 17.78 9.63 13.15
CA MET A 165 18.02 8.23 13.48
C MET A 165 19.43 7.79 13.04
N PRO A 166 20.28 7.28 13.96
CA PRO A 166 21.62 6.83 13.61
C PRO A 166 21.62 5.62 12.67
N ASN A 167 22.56 5.58 11.71
CA ASN A 167 22.67 4.51 10.71
C ASN A 167 22.90 3.10 11.29
N TRP A 168 23.40 2.99 12.53
CA TRP A 168 23.57 1.70 13.20
C TRP A 168 22.21 1.07 13.58
N VAL A 169 21.16 1.87 13.79
CA VAL A 169 19.83 1.38 14.18
C VAL A 169 19.24 0.52 13.06
N PRO A 170 19.13 1.00 11.80
CA PRO A 170 18.72 0.15 10.69
C PRO A 170 19.61 -1.07 10.48
N LEU A 171 20.94 -0.87 10.49
CA LEU A 171 21.90 -1.94 10.24
C LEU A 171 21.75 -3.09 11.26
N SER A 172 21.67 -2.77 12.54
CA SER A 172 21.48 -3.76 13.61
C SER A 172 20.16 -4.51 13.48
N CYS A 173 19.06 -3.81 13.16
CA CYS A 173 17.75 -4.43 12.97
C CYS A 173 17.78 -5.45 11.83
N TYR A 174 18.30 -5.06 10.66
CA TYR A 174 18.42 -5.97 9.52
C TYR A 174 19.31 -7.18 9.81
N THR A 175 20.46 -6.97 10.45
CA THR A 175 21.38 -8.07 10.81
C THR A 175 20.75 -9.04 11.79
N VAL A 176 20.09 -8.55 12.85
CA VAL A 176 19.44 -9.40 13.86
C VAL A 176 18.27 -10.17 13.26
N ILE A 177 17.45 -9.55 12.41
CA ILE A 177 16.35 -10.23 11.71
C ILE A 177 16.89 -11.33 10.79
N ALA A 178 17.96 -11.06 10.03
CA ALA A 178 18.59 -12.05 9.17
C ALA A 178 19.12 -13.25 9.99
N LEU A 179 19.86 -12.98 11.07
CA LEU A 179 20.39 -14.00 11.97
C LEU A 179 19.29 -14.82 12.66
N GLY A 180 18.22 -14.16 13.11
CA GLY A 180 17.06 -14.82 13.73
C GLY A 180 16.32 -15.74 12.76
N THR A 181 16.16 -15.29 11.52
CA THR A 181 15.53 -16.09 10.46
C THR A 181 16.35 -17.35 10.17
N MET A 182 17.68 -17.23 10.07
CA MET A 182 18.58 -18.37 9.87
C MET A 182 18.57 -19.35 11.06
N SER A 183 18.46 -18.83 12.29
CA SER A 183 18.61 -19.64 13.51
C SER A 183 17.33 -20.37 13.94
N GLY A 184 16.13 -19.86 13.62
CA GLY A 184 14.89 -20.35 14.24
C GLY A 184 13.64 -20.44 13.34
N GLY A 185 13.70 -19.97 12.09
CA GLY A 185 12.51 -19.85 11.23
C GLY A 185 11.88 -21.17 10.74
N TRP A 186 12.58 -22.30 10.88
CA TRP A 186 12.26 -23.57 10.21
C TRP A 186 10.86 -24.12 10.51
N LYS A 187 10.39 -24.04 11.76
CA LYS A 187 9.05 -24.53 12.14
C LYS A 187 7.94 -23.68 11.52
N ILE A 188 8.16 -22.36 11.43
CA ILE A 188 7.20 -21.42 10.83
C ILE A 188 7.16 -21.64 9.32
N ILE A 189 8.33 -21.70 8.66
CA ILE A 189 8.45 -21.98 7.23
C ILE A 189 7.75 -23.29 6.86
N LYS A 190 7.96 -24.35 7.66
CA LYS A 190 7.29 -25.63 7.44
C LYS A 190 5.77 -25.54 7.57
N THR A 191 5.28 -24.77 8.53
CA THR A 191 3.84 -24.58 8.75
C THR A 191 3.21 -23.83 7.58
N MET A 192 3.82 -22.73 7.15
CA MET A 192 3.34 -21.94 6.01
C MET A 192 3.40 -22.72 4.69
N GLY A 193 4.49 -23.43 4.41
CA GLY A 193 4.69 -24.10 3.13
C GLY A 193 3.95 -25.43 2.94
N THR A 194 3.54 -26.11 4.03
CA THR A 194 2.96 -27.47 3.90
C THR A 194 1.73 -27.75 4.77
N ARG A 195 1.51 -26.99 5.86
CA ARG A 195 0.41 -27.29 6.80
C ARG A 195 -0.87 -26.53 6.52
N ILE A 196 -0.82 -25.43 5.77
CA ILE A 196 -2.01 -24.65 5.37
C ILE A 196 -2.58 -25.18 4.06
N THR A 197 -1.75 -25.25 3.02
CA THR A 197 -2.05 -25.89 1.73
C THR A 197 -0.76 -26.50 1.18
N LYS A 198 -0.87 -27.50 0.30
CA LYS A 198 0.30 -28.04 -0.40
C LYS A 198 0.58 -27.16 -1.62
N VAL A 199 1.60 -26.32 -1.49
CA VAL A 199 2.01 -25.33 -2.49
C VAL A 199 2.97 -25.96 -3.50
N THR A 200 2.65 -25.87 -4.79
CA THR A 200 3.59 -26.20 -5.89
C THR A 200 4.51 -25.00 -6.21
N PRO A 201 5.62 -25.14 -6.95
CA PRO A 201 6.49 -24.00 -7.25
C PRO A 201 5.78 -22.84 -7.94
N PHE A 202 4.86 -23.11 -8.87
CA PHE A 202 4.04 -22.06 -9.51
C PHE A 202 3.16 -21.32 -8.50
N GLU A 203 2.53 -22.05 -7.59
CA GLU A 203 1.70 -21.48 -6.53
C GLU A 203 2.53 -20.69 -5.52
N GLY A 204 3.76 -21.12 -5.26
CA GLY A 204 4.73 -20.41 -4.44
C GLY A 204 5.05 -19.06 -5.06
N VAL A 205 5.38 -19.02 -6.35
CA VAL A 205 5.59 -17.77 -7.09
C VAL A 205 4.37 -16.86 -6.98
N ALA A 206 3.18 -17.37 -7.21
CA ALA A 206 1.94 -16.58 -7.15
C ALA A 206 1.70 -16.01 -5.74
N ALA A 207 1.82 -16.84 -4.70
CA ALA A 207 1.59 -16.43 -3.31
C ALA A 207 2.65 -15.43 -2.82
N GLU A 208 3.93 -15.71 -3.08
CA GLU A 208 5.06 -14.85 -2.68
C GLU A 208 5.04 -13.52 -3.42
N THR A 209 4.72 -13.51 -4.72
CA THR A 209 4.63 -12.27 -5.51
C THR A 209 3.45 -11.41 -5.05
N ALA A 210 2.28 -12.02 -4.82
CA ALA A 210 1.12 -11.30 -4.28
C ALA A 210 1.39 -10.73 -2.88
N GLY A 211 2.08 -11.51 -2.03
CA GLY A 211 2.51 -11.07 -0.72
C GLY A 211 3.52 -9.93 -0.80
N ALA A 212 4.55 -10.06 -1.66
CA ALA A 212 5.58 -9.05 -1.84
C ALA A 212 4.99 -7.74 -2.37
N LEU A 213 4.12 -7.82 -3.38
CA LEU A 213 3.43 -6.66 -3.94
C LEU A 213 2.62 -5.94 -2.87
N THR A 214 1.89 -6.69 -2.04
CA THR A 214 1.11 -6.12 -0.93
C THR A 214 2.04 -5.40 0.05
N LEU A 215 3.15 -6.03 0.46
CA LEU A 215 4.12 -5.44 1.38
C LEU A 215 4.78 -4.17 0.83
N PHE A 216 5.19 -4.18 -0.45
CA PHE A 216 5.79 -3.00 -1.07
C PHE A 216 4.78 -1.87 -1.24
N ILE A 217 3.54 -2.17 -1.63
CA ILE A 217 2.48 -1.14 -1.72
C ILE A 217 2.20 -0.53 -0.34
N THR A 218 2.04 -1.37 0.69
CA THR A 218 1.77 -0.87 2.06
C THR A 218 2.95 -0.08 2.61
N GLU A 219 4.18 -0.50 2.32
CA GLU A 219 5.39 0.23 2.67
C GLU A 219 5.47 1.60 1.98
N MET A 220 5.16 1.67 0.67
CA MET A 220 5.07 2.95 -0.06
C MET A 220 4.01 3.88 0.53
N LEU A 221 2.90 3.31 1.01
CA LEU A 221 1.83 4.03 1.70
C LEU A 221 2.16 4.33 3.17
N LYS A 222 3.29 3.86 3.69
CA LYS A 222 3.71 3.97 5.10
C LYS A 222 2.68 3.38 6.09
N ILE A 223 1.96 2.35 5.66
CA ILE A 223 0.96 1.66 6.48
C ILE A 223 1.62 0.42 7.10
N PRO A 224 1.72 0.32 8.43
CA PRO A 224 2.27 -0.86 9.07
C PRO A 224 1.31 -2.05 8.90
N VAL A 225 1.83 -3.16 8.38
CA VAL A 225 1.05 -4.39 8.17
C VAL A 225 1.73 -5.62 8.77
N SER A 226 0.93 -6.67 8.97
CA SER A 226 1.41 -7.98 9.42
C SER A 226 1.88 -8.79 8.22
N THR A 227 3.20 -8.95 8.08
CA THR A 227 3.84 -9.78 7.05
C THR A 227 3.34 -11.23 7.08
N THR A 228 3.08 -11.74 8.29
CA THR A 228 2.55 -13.08 8.52
C THR A 228 1.12 -13.22 7.99
N HIS A 229 0.25 -12.23 8.22
CA HIS A 229 -1.12 -12.24 7.67
C HIS A 229 -1.09 -12.15 6.15
N THR A 230 -0.23 -11.29 5.61
CA THR A 230 -0.08 -11.08 4.17
C THR A 230 0.27 -12.38 3.47
N ILE A 231 1.36 -13.07 3.86
CA ILE A 231 1.76 -14.31 3.18
C ILE A 231 0.78 -15.46 3.42
N THR A 232 0.25 -15.58 4.65
CA THR A 232 -0.74 -16.63 4.95
C THR A 232 -2.00 -16.44 4.11
N GLY A 233 -2.49 -15.21 4.00
CA GLY A 233 -3.62 -14.84 3.16
C GLY A 233 -3.37 -15.16 1.69
N SER A 234 -2.19 -14.82 1.16
CA SER A 234 -1.80 -15.17 -0.20
C SER A 234 -1.75 -16.69 -0.43
N ILE A 235 -1.20 -17.46 0.51
CA ILE A 235 -1.14 -18.94 0.44
C ILE A 235 -2.56 -19.54 0.48
N ILE A 236 -3.43 -19.05 1.36
CA ILE A 236 -4.83 -19.48 1.44
C ILE A 236 -5.56 -19.15 0.13
N GLY A 237 -5.36 -17.93 -0.41
CA GLY A 237 -5.94 -17.48 -1.66
C GLY A 237 -5.56 -18.38 -2.83
N VAL A 238 -4.27 -18.69 -2.99
CA VAL A 238 -3.78 -19.62 -4.03
C VAL A 238 -4.29 -21.05 -3.80
N GLY A 239 -4.47 -21.49 -2.56
CA GLY A 239 -5.12 -22.77 -2.27
C GLY A 239 -6.60 -22.78 -2.70
N ALA A 240 -7.31 -21.69 -2.44
CA ALA A 240 -8.74 -21.55 -2.71
C ALA A 240 -9.05 -21.50 -4.22
N THR A 241 -8.15 -20.98 -5.06
CA THR A 241 -8.34 -20.97 -6.54
C THR A 241 -8.39 -22.37 -7.15
N LYS A 242 -7.78 -23.36 -6.50
CA LYS A 242 -7.93 -24.77 -6.89
C LYS A 242 -9.29 -25.32 -6.48
N ARG A 243 -9.55 -25.27 -5.17
CA ARG A 243 -10.79 -25.68 -4.50
C ARG A 243 -10.70 -25.30 -3.02
N LEU A 244 -11.83 -24.93 -2.42
CA LEU A 244 -11.88 -24.59 -0.99
C LEU A 244 -11.42 -25.72 -0.08
N SER A 245 -11.59 -26.99 -0.47
CA SER A 245 -11.14 -28.15 0.31
C SER A 245 -9.64 -28.43 0.23
N ALA A 246 -8.88 -27.74 -0.63
CA ALA A 246 -7.42 -27.83 -0.66
C ALA A 246 -6.78 -27.10 0.53
N VAL A 247 -7.49 -26.11 1.10
CA VAL A 247 -7.08 -25.38 2.29
C VAL A 247 -7.44 -26.19 3.53
N ARG A 248 -6.46 -26.39 4.42
CA ARG A 248 -6.64 -27.08 5.69
C ARG A 248 -7.24 -26.14 6.74
N TRP A 249 -8.55 -25.93 6.66
CA TRP A 249 -9.29 -24.96 7.49
C TRP A 249 -9.06 -25.11 9.00
N GLY A 250 -8.91 -26.33 9.51
CA GLY A 250 -8.59 -26.53 10.93
C GLY A 250 -7.27 -25.86 11.35
N VAL A 251 -6.24 -25.91 10.50
CA VAL A 251 -4.96 -25.23 10.76
C VAL A 251 -5.11 -23.72 10.59
N THR A 252 -5.81 -23.28 9.53
CA THR A 252 -6.07 -21.86 9.27
C THR A 252 -6.81 -21.18 10.42
N ILE A 253 -7.89 -21.80 10.91
CA ILE A 253 -8.69 -21.25 12.02
C ILE A 253 -7.87 -21.19 13.31
N ASN A 254 -7.08 -22.23 13.60
CA ASN A 254 -6.18 -22.21 14.76
C ASN A 254 -5.17 -21.06 14.69
N LEU A 255 -4.70 -20.73 13.48
CA LEU A 255 -3.79 -19.60 13.27
C LEU A 255 -4.50 -18.25 13.49
N LEU A 256 -5.74 -18.10 13.02
CA LEU A 256 -6.56 -16.91 13.29
C LEU A 256 -6.76 -16.69 14.79
N TRP A 257 -7.09 -17.77 15.53
CA TRP A 257 -7.20 -17.71 16.98
C TRP A 257 -5.88 -17.32 17.65
N ALA A 258 -4.76 -17.87 17.19
CA ALA A 258 -3.45 -17.50 17.71
C ALA A 258 -3.16 -15.99 17.52
N TRP A 259 -3.52 -15.42 16.37
CA TRP A 259 -3.32 -13.98 16.11
C TRP A 259 -4.14 -13.10 17.04
N ILE A 260 -5.42 -13.45 17.25
CA ILE A 260 -6.31 -12.73 18.17
C ILE A 260 -5.77 -12.80 19.60
N ILE A 261 -5.33 -13.98 20.04
CA ILE A 261 -4.85 -14.23 21.41
C ILE A 261 -3.48 -13.58 21.66
N THR A 262 -2.65 -13.43 20.64
CA THR A 262 -1.30 -12.86 20.80
C THR A 262 -1.34 -11.39 21.25
N ILE A 263 -2.33 -10.62 20.81
CA ILE A 263 -2.50 -9.20 21.18
C ILE A 263 -2.71 -9.01 22.70
N PRO A 264 -3.75 -9.59 23.34
CA PRO A 264 -3.99 -9.41 24.77
C PRO A 264 -2.87 -10.01 25.62
N ILE A 265 -2.28 -11.14 25.22
CA ILE A 265 -1.15 -11.72 25.96
C ILE A 265 0.06 -10.78 25.91
N SER A 266 0.36 -10.19 24.76
CA SER A 266 1.49 -9.25 24.63
C SER A 266 1.25 -7.98 25.45
N ALA A 267 0.02 -7.46 25.46
CA ALA A 267 -0.37 -6.32 26.29
C ALA A 267 -0.26 -6.62 27.79
N LEU A 268 -0.71 -7.81 28.21
CA LEU A 268 -0.59 -8.25 29.60
C LEU A 268 0.88 -8.39 30.01
N MET A 269 1.71 -9.01 29.18
CA MET A 269 3.15 -9.14 29.43
C MET A 269 3.83 -7.78 29.53
N ALA A 270 3.53 -6.85 28.61
CA ALA A 270 4.07 -5.49 28.66
C ALA A 270 3.67 -4.77 29.96
N THR A 271 2.41 -4.93 30.40
CA THR A 271 1.91 -4.36 31.66
C THR A 271 2.66 -4.93 32.87
N ILE A 272 2.86 -6.24 32.92
CA ILE A 272 3.61 -6.91 33.99
C ILE A 272 5.04 -6.38 34.06
N VAL A 273 5.73 -6.32 32.91
CA VAL A 273 7.10 -5.81 32.83
C VAL A 273 7.18 -4.36 33.29
N TYR A 274 6.28 -3.50 32.82
CA TYR A 274 6.20 -2.10 33.26
C TYR A 274 5.99 -1.98 34.77
N TRP A 275 5.10 -2.80 35.34
CA TRP A 275 4.83 -2.78 36.78
C TRP A 275 6.04 -3.22 37.61
N ILE A 276 6.79 -4.23 37.14
CA ILE A 276 8.05 -4.65 37.77
C ILE A 276 9.06 -3.50 37.78
N PHE A 277 9.31 -2.86 36.63
CA PHE A 277 10.25 -1.73 36.54
C PHE A 277 9.89 -0.60 37.51
N ARG A 278 8.59 -0.26 37.58
CA ARG A 278 8.06 0.76 38.49
C ARG A 278 8.28 0.41 39.96
N LEU A 279 8.14 -0.86 40.35
CA LEU A 279 8.37 -1.30 41.73
C LEU A 279 9.85 -1.29 42.11
N THR A 280 10.75 -1.61 41.18
CA THR A 280 12.19 -1.63 41.40
C THR A 280 12.85 -0.24 41.39
N GLY A 281 12.10 0.83 41.11
CA GLY A 281 12.61 2.20 41.03
C GLY A 281 13.55 2.46 39.84
N LEU A 282 13.50 1.60 38.82
CA LEU A 282 14.34 1.64 37.62
C LEU A 282 13.66 2.37 36.44
N GLY A 283 12.48 2.97 36.67
CA GLY A 283 11.67 3.64 35.64
C GLY A 283 11.01 4.92 36.13
#